data_AF-A0A851GHA3-F1
#
_entry.id   AF-A0A851GHA3-F1
#
_cell.length_a   1.000
_cell.length_b   1.000
_cell.length_c   1.000
_cell.angle_alpha   90.00
_cell.angle_beta   90.00
_cell.angle_gamma   90.00
#
_symmetry.space_group_name_H-M   'P 1'
#
loop_
_entity.id
_entity.type
_entity.pdbx_description
1 polymer ?
#
loop_
_entity_poly.entity_id
_entity_poly.type
_entity_poly.pdbx_seq_one_letter_code
_entity_poly.pdbx_strand_id
1 'polypeptide(L)'
;MPRTSDHKQHINVRATQMEMSPRGAGAAPLSEDFTGKLQEAQSQLELLQQQQAEVERQKLELQELNEHKDEFLQGQIEINEKLNTAITAMDREIFATRQELEELEQARICFADHLEKIDQLNPDGWNNESLRQDLSRALSVLDLAEDEYEQAVAHFSSGRSSSVFGGGGAKPKRVAGPRQESELLTQFRNGFAYNFPLVLLGIVAMIVYLLK
;
A
#
# COMPACT_ATOMS: atom_id res chain seq x y z
N MET A 1 5.56 6.26 31.24
CA MET A 1 5.11 5.67 32.52
C MET A 1 3.88 6.45 33.00
N PRO A 2 2.66 5.88 32.98
CA PRO A 2 1.51 6.52 33.63
C PRO A 2 1.29 5.94 35.03
N ARG A 3 1.05 6.84 35.99
CA ARG A 3 0.78 6.54 37.40
C ARG A 3 -0.64 6.01 37.55
N THR A 4 -0.79 4.81 38.10
CA THR A 4 -2.08 4.26 38.51
C THR A 4 -2.49 4.86 39.86
N SER A 5 -3.53 5.68 39.87
CA SER A 5 -4.14 6.19 41.12
C SER A 5 -5.07 5.11 41.66
N ASP A 6 -4.59 4.35 42.64
CA ASP A 6 -5.33 3.29 43.32
C ASP A 6 -6.36 3.93 44.28
N HIS A 7 -7.61 4.04 43.84
CA HIS A 7 -8.69 4.66 44.64
C HIS A 7 -9.33 3.61 45.56
N LYS A 8 -8.76 3.44 46.75
CA LYS A 8 -9.33 2.62 47.84
C LYS A 8 -10.60 3.24 48.39
N GLN A 9 -11.76 2.80 47.90
CA GLN A 9 -13.06 3.09 48.52
C GLN A 9 -13.20 2.31 49.83
N HIS A 10 -13.23 3.07 50.92
CA HIS A 10 -13.51 2.57 52.27
C HIS A 10 -15.03 2.48 52.44
N ILE A 11 -15.60 1.28 52.27
CA ILE A 11 -16.97 0.97 52.69
C ILE A 11 -16.99 0.97 54.22
N ASN A 12 -17.58 2.02 54.78
CA ASN A 12 -17.79 2.15 56.21
C ASN A 12 -19.10 1.43 56.57
N VAL A 13 -19.02 0.12 56.84
CA VAL A 13 -20.18 -0.67 57.28
C VAL A 13 -20.51 -0.25 58.72
N ARG A 14 -21.48 0.65 58.88
CA ARG A 14 -22.09 0.93 60.17
C ARG A 14 -22.82 -0.33 60.63
N ALA A 15 -22.24 -1.04 61.61
CA ALA A 15 -22.88 -2.13 62.30
C ALA A 15 -24.20 -1.63 62.91
N THR A 16 -25.31 -2.09 62.36
CA THR A 16 -26.66 -1.84 62.87
C THR A 16 -26.81 -2.63 64.17
N GLN A 17 -26.56 -1.98 65.31
CA GLN A 17 -26.88 -2.55 66.61
C GLN A 17 -28.41 -2.56 66.77
N MET A 18 -28.99 -3.76 66.88
CA MET A 18 -30.40 -3.98 67.19
C MET A 18 -30.48 -4.50 68.63
N GLU A 19 -30.62 -3.59 69.60
CA GLU A 19 -30.98 -3.93 70.98
C GLU A 19 -32.49 -4.25 71.05
N MET A 20 -32.84 -5.46 71.48
CA MET A 20 -34.20 -5.85 71.82
C MET A 20 -34.35 -5.98 73.34
N SER A 21 -35.14 -5.09 73.95
CA SER A 21 -35.78 -5.33 75.24
C SER A 21 -37.22 -5.78 75.01
N PRO A 22 -37.68 -6.95 75.51
CA PRO A 22 -39.06 -7.35 75.34
C PRO A 22 -39.86 -7.07 76.60
N ARG A 23 -40.80 -6.12 76.54
CA ARG A 23 -42.00 -6.15 77.38
C ARG A 23 -43.16 -5.41 76.70
N GLY A 24 -44.20 -6.15 76.35
CA GLY A 24 -45.51 -5.60 75.97
C GLY A 24 -46.03 -6.13 74.63
N ALA A 25 -47.00 -7.04 74.69
CA ALA A 25 -47.78 -7.48 73.55
C ALA A 25 -48.78 -6.38 73.13
N GLY A 26 -48.66 -5.93 71.88
CA GLY A 26 -49.62 -5.07 71.18
C GLY A 26 -49.29 -5.10 69.69
N ALA A 27 -50.17 -5.69 68.88
CA ALA A 27 -49.97 -5.78 67.44
C ALA A 27 -50.22 -4.42 66.77
N ALA A 28 -49.41 -4.14 65.73
CA ALA A 28 -49.48 -3.05 64.74
C ALA A 28 -48.92 -1.67 65.11
N PRO A 29 -47.59 -1.58 65.36
CA PRO A 29 -46.79 -0.58 64.65
C PRO A 29 -45.49 -1.14 64.00
N LEU A 30 -45.12 -2.38 64.31
CA LEU A 30 -43.88 -3.00 63.78
C LEU A 30 -43.98 -3.48 62.33
N SER A 31 -45.18 -3.86 61.87
CA SER A 31 -45.43 -4.38 60.52
C SER A 31 -45.46 -3.28 59.46
N GLU A 32 -45.94 -2.08 59.80
CA GLU A 32 -45.90 -0.91 58.93
C GLU A 32 -44.46 -0.42 58.71
N ASP A 33 -43.62 -0.40 59.75
CA ASP A 33 -42.20 -0.04 59.64
C ASP A 33 -41.42 -1.01 58.74
N PHE A 34 -41.72 -2.30 58.78
CA PHE A 34 -41.08 -3.31 57.91
C PHE A 34 -41.54 -3.19 56.46
N THR A 35 -42.82 -2.91 56.25
CA THR A 35 -43.41 -2.71 54.92
C THR A 35 -42.86 -1.42 54.29
N GLY A 36 -42.74 -0.33 55.06
CA GLY A 36 -42.13 0.91 54.61
C GLY A 36 -40.65 0.76 54.25
N LYS A 37 -39.86 0.06 55.07
CA LYS A 37 -38.44 -0.24 54.76
C LYS A 37 -38.28 -1.13 53.54
N LEU A 38 -39.18 -2.08 53.31
CA LEU A 38 -39.17 -2.93 52.13
C LEU A 38 -39.53 -2.14 50.86
N GLN A 39 -40.49 -1.22 50.96
CA GLN A 39 -40.85 -0.31 49.88
C GLN A 39 -39.73 0.69 49.57
N GLU A 40 -39.04 1.20 50.59
CA GLU A 40 -37.86 2.05 50.45
C GLU A 40 -36.66 1.29 49.84
N ALA A 41 -36.45 0.04 50.25
CA ALA A 41 -35.43 -0.81 49.62
C ALA A 41 -35.75 -1.13 48.15
N GLN A 42 -37.03 -1.34 47.81
CA GLN A 42 -37.47 -1.51 46.42
C GLN A 42 -37.24 -0.25 45.58
N SER A 43 -37.59 0.93 46.10
CA SER A 43 -37.37 2.19 45.37
C SER A 43 -35.89 2.51 45.19
N GLN A 44 -35.05 2.20 46.20
CA GLN A 44 -33.60 2.31 46.08
C GLN A 44 -33.03 1.33 45.05
N LEU A 45 -33.54 0.10 44.97
CA LEU A 45 -33.14 -0.86 43.93
C LEU A 45 -33.50 -0.38 42.53
N GLU A 46 -34.68 0.21 42.36
CA GLU A 46 -35.14 0.73 41.07
C GLU A 46 -34.29 1.93 40.63
N LEU A 47 -33.96 2.84 41.55
CA LEU A 47 -33.04 3.94 41.31
C LEU A 47 -31.63 3.46 40.96
N LEU A 48 -31.14 2.42 41.62
CA LEU A 48 -29.83 1.82 41.33
C LEU A 48 -29.82 1.13 39.96
N GLN A 49 -30.90 0.45 39.57
CA GLN A 49 -31.02 -0.16 38.25
C GLN A 49 -31.03 0.91 37.14
N GLN A 50 -31.75 2.02 37.34
CA GLN A 50 -31.74 3.14 36.39
C GLN A 50 -30.34 3.74 36.22
N GLN A 51 -29.64 3.98 37.33
CA GLN A 51 -28.25 4.45 37.29
C GLN A 51 -27.31 3.43 36.61
N GLN A 52 -27.49 2.15 36.87
CA GLN A 52 -26.71 1.09 36.24
C GLN A 52 -26.92 1.07 34.72
N ALA A 53 -28.17 1.18 34.26
CA ALA A 53 -28.50 1.23 32.85
C ALA A 53 -27.90 2.46 32.15
N GLU A 54 -27.92 3.63 32.79
CA GLU A 54 -27.33 4.85 32.24
C GLU A 54 -25.79 4.76 32.15
N VAL A 55 -25.14 4.21 33.18
CA VAL A 55 -23.70 3.95 33.17
C VAL A 55 -23.32 2.93 32.09
N GLU A 56 -24.12 1.88 31.91
CA GLU A 56 -23.88 0.89 30.85
C GLU A 56 -24.02 1.51 29.45
N ARG A 57 -25.00 2.40 29.25
CA ARG A 57 -25.15 3.14 27.99
C ARG A 57 -23.95 4.04 27.71
N GLN A 58 -23.51 4.82 28.70
CA GLN A 58 -22.32 5.67 28.58
C GLN A 58 -21.06 4.85 28.31
N LYS A 59 -20.95 3.65 28.92
CA LYS A 59 -19.83 2.74 28.66
C LYS A 59 -19.81 2.26 27.22
N LEU A 60 -20.97 1.91 26.65
CA LEU A 60 -21.08 1.50 25.25
C LEU A 60 -20.70 2.64 24.29
N GLU A 61 -21.22 3.86 24.53
CA GLU A 61 -20.88 5.04 23.73
C GLU A 61 -19.37 5.35 23.77
N LEU A 62 -18.75 5.24 24.94
CA LEU A 62 -17.30 5.43 25.08
C LEU A 62 -16.49 4.32 24.42
N GLN A 63 -16.99 3.09 24.45
CA GLN A 63 -16.32 1.96 23.81
C GLN A 63 -16.32 2.13 22.29
N GLU A 64 -17.46 2.46 21.69
CA GLU A 64 -17.57 2.73 20.24
C GLU A 64 -16.64 3.88 19.81
N LEU A 65 -16.61 4.97 20.59
CA LEU A 65 -15.71 6.09 20.30
C LEU A 65 -14.24 5.68 20.38
N ASN A 66 -13.89 4.82 21.34
CA ASN A 66 -12.52 4.34 21.49
C ASN A 66 -12.12 3.38 20.36
N GLU A 67 -13.03 2.51 19.92
CA GLU A 67 -12.85 1.65 18.74
C GLU A 67 -12.60 2.49 17.48
N HIS A 68 -13.43 3.50 17.20
CA HIS A 68 -13.21 4.42 16.07
C HIS A 68 -11.90 5.19 16.17
N LYS A 69 -11.49 5.61 17.39
CA LYS A 69 -10.21 6.28 17.60
C LYS A 69 -9.04 5.35 17.30
N ASP A 70 -9.11 4.10 17.75
CA ASP A 70 -8.05 3.11 17.54
C ASP A 70 -7.95 2.73 16.06
N GLU A 71 -9.08 2.56 15.36
CA GLU A 71 -9.12 2.39 13.90
C GLU A 71 -8.49 3.58 13.16
N PHE A 72 -8.84 4.80 13.56
CA PHE A 72 -8.27 6.01 12.98
C PHE A 72 -6.75 6.09 13.18
N LEU A 73 -6.26 5.84 14.41
CA LEU A 73 -4.84 5.89 14.71
C LEU A 73 -4.07 4.82 13.94
N GLN A 74 -4.63 3.61 13.85
CA GLN A 74 -4.03 2.53 13.07
C GLN A 74 -3.99 2.88 11.58
N GLY A 75 -5.09 3.37 11.02
CA GLY A 75 -5.17 3.79 9.62
C GLY A 75 -4.22 4.97 9.33
N GLN A 76 -4.09 5.91 10.26
CA GLN A 76 -3.17 7.04 10.16
C GLN A 76 -1.71 6.57 10.11
N ILE A 77 -1.30 5.63 10.96
CA ILE A 77 0.06 5.08 10.95
C ILE A 77 0.31 4.33 9.63
N GLU A 78 -0.62 3.46 9.23
CA GLU A 78 -0.47 2.65 8.02
C GLU A 78 -0.36 3.52 6.76
N ILE A 79 -1.22 4.52 6.59
CA ILE A 79 -1.17 5.39 5.41
C ILE A 79 0.08 6.26 5.44
N ASN A 80 0.49 6.75 6.62
CA ASN A 80 1.70 7.56 6.75
C ASN A 80 2.96 6.77 6.35
N GLU A 81 3.07 5.51 6.80
CA GLU A 81 4.17 4.63 6.43
C GLU A 81 4.18 4.33 4.92
N LYS A 82 3.02 4.00 4.34
CA LYS A 82 2.88 3.77 2.90
C LYS A 82 3.29 5.00 2.09
N LEU A 83 2.81 6.18 2.48
CA LEU A 83 3.12 7.44 1.80
C LEU A 83 4.61 7.77 1.89
N ASN A 84 5.22 7.66 3.08
CA ASN A 84 6.66 7.92 3.23
C ASN A 84 7.52 6.95 2.41
N THR A 85 7.13 5.68 2.38
CA THR A 85 7.81 4.66 1.57
C THR A 85 7.69 4.98 0.07
N ALA A 86 6.49 5.34 -0.39
CA ALA A 86 6.25 5.71 -1.77
C ALA A 86 7.01 6.99 -2.18
N ILE A 87 7.03 8.01 -1.33
CA ILE A 87 7.80 9.24 -1.55
C ILE A 87 9.28 8.91 -1.72
N THR A 88 9.86 8.13 -0.81
CA THR A 88 11.27 7.73 -0.87
C THR A 88 11.58 6.95 -2.15
N ALA A 89 10.69 6.04 -2.56
CA ALA A 89 10.85 5.29 -3.80
C ALA A 89 10.77 6.20 -5.04
N MET A 90 9.83 7.15 -5.05
CA MET A 90 9.71 8.15 -6.11
C MET A 90 10.94 9.04 -6.21
N ASP A 91 11.48 9.52 -5.10
CA ASP A 91 12.70 10.36 -5.09
C ASP A 91 13.90 9.62 -5.68
N ARG A 92 14.04 8.32 -5.37
CA ARG A 92 15.09 7.47 -5.97
C ARG A 92 14.90 7.31 -7.47
N GLU A 93 13.68 7.06 -7.92
CA GLU A 93 13.37 6.89 -9.35
C GLU A 93 13.55 8.21 -10.11
N ILE A 94 13.16 9.34 -9.52
CA ILE A 94 13.38 10.68 -10.08
C ILE A 94 14.87 10.93 -10.25
N PHE A 95 15.68 10.63 -9.23
CA PHE A 95 17.13 10.77 -9.31
C PHE A 95 17.74 9.89 -10.41
N ALA A 96 17.40 8.59 -10.43
CA ALA A 96 17.87 7.66 -11.45
C ALA A 96 17.49 8.11 -12.87
N THR A 97 16.29 8.68 -13.03
CA THR A 97 15.83 9.22 -14.31
C THR A 97 16.56 10.46 -14.76
N ARG A 98 16.88 11.36 -13.82
CA ARG A 98 17.69 12.55 -14.14
C ARG A 98 19.10 12.15 -14.57
N GLN A 99 19.70 11.18 -13.88
CA GLN A 99 21.00 10.66 -14.26
C GLN A 99 20.98 10.02 -15.66
N GLU A 100 19.99 9.16 -15.95
CA GLU A 100 19.84 8.55 -17.29
C GLU A 100 19.63 9.62 -18.38
N LEU A 101 18.90 10.70 -18.08
CA LEU A 101 18.72 11.83 -18.99
C LEU A 101 20.03 12.57 -19.26
N GLU A 102 20.84 12.81 -18.23
CA GLU A 102 22.16 13.45 -18.38
C GLU A 102 23.11 12.60 -19.22
N GLU A 103 23.13 11.28 -19.00
CA GLU A 103 23.92 10.32 -19.79
C GLU A 103 23.48 10.32 -21.26
N LEU A 104 22.16 10.35 -21.54
CA LEU A 104 21.63 10.46 -22.90
C LEU A 104 22.01 11.77 -23.58
N GLU A 105 21.93 12.90 -22.87
CA GLU A 105 22.32 14.18 -23.45
C GLU A 105 23.82 14.22 -23.77
N GLN A 106 24.65 13.62 -22.91
CA GLN A 106 26.07 13.48 -23.20
C GLN A 106 26.31 12.63 -24.46
N ALA A 107 25.65 11.48 -24.59
CA ALA A 107 25.74 10.65 -25.79
C ALA A 107 25.27 11.41 -27.04
N ARG A 108 24.17 12.18 -26.93
CA ARG A 108 23.66 13.02 -28.02
C ARG A 108 24.69 14.07 -28.46
N ILE A 109 25.35 14.75 -27.52
CA ILE A 109 26.40 15.74 -27.81
C ILE A 109 27.59 15.05 -28.50
N CYS A 110 28.04 13.91 -28.00
CA CYS A 110 29.11 13.13 -28.63
C CYS A 110 28.75 12.74 -30.06
N PHE A 111 27.52 12.27 -30.32
CA PHE A 111 27.09 11.91 -31.67
C PHE A 111 27.02 13.11 -32.61
N ALA A 112 26.56 14.26 -32.12
CA ALA A 112 26.53 15.48 -32.92
C ALA A 112 27.95 15.91 -33.34
N ASP A 113 28.93 15.81 -32.42
CA ASP A 113 30.35 16.11 -32.72
C ASP A 113 30.95 15.13 -33.75
N HIS A 114 30.65 13.83 -33.64
CA HIS A 114 31.08 12.85 -34.65
C HIS A 114 30.42 13.09 -36.01
N LEU A 115 29.13 13.43 -36.03
CA LEU A 115 28.42 13.76 -37.27
C LEU A 115 29.02 15.00 -37.93
N GLU A 116 29.34 16.04 -37.17
CA GLU A 116 30.01 17.24 -37.70
C GLU A 116 31.38 16.88 -38.31
N LYS A 117 32.18 16.05 -37.65
CA LYS A 117 33.47 15.58 -38.18
C LYS A 117 33.30 14.80 -39.48
N ILE A 118 32.26 13.96 -39.59
CA ILE A 118 31.94 13.21 -40.80
C ILE A 118 31.51 14.16 -41.92
N ASP A 119 30.64 15.14 -41.64
CA ASP A 119 30.18 16.13 -42.62
C ASP A 119 31.31 17.03 -43.15
N GLN A 120 32.36 17.25 -42.35
CA GLN A 120 33.57 17.96 -42.78
C GLN A 120 34.47 17.14 -43.73
N LEU A 121 34.25 15.82 -43.84
CA LEU A 121 34.96 15.00 -44.82
C LEU A 121 34.44 15.35 -46.23
N ASN A 122 35.32 15.92 -47.06
CA ASN A 122 35.01 16.25 -48.45
C ASN A 122 35.84 15.39 -49.42
N PRO A 123 35.32 14.25 -49.89
CA PRO A 123 36.03 13.35 -50.81
C PRO A 123 36.36 14.00 -52.16
N ASP A 124 35.54 14.95 -52.63
CA ASP A 124 35.70 15.60 -53.92
C ASP A 124 36.90 16.57 -53.95
N GLY A 125 37.37 17.00 -52.77
CA GLY A 125 38.50 17.92 -52.61
C GLY A 125 39.87 17.27 -52.42
N TRP A 126 39.97 15.93 -52.41
CA TRP A 126 41.20 15.23 -52.06
C TRP A 126 42.23 15.25 -53.22
N ASN A 127 43.48 15.59 -52.90
CA ASN A 127 44.58 15.57 -53.86
C ASN A 127 45.06 14.12 -54.11
N ASN A 128 45.40 13.77 -55.35
CA ASN A 128 45.80 12.40 -55.71
C ASN A 128 47.10 11.95 -55.00
N GLU A 129 48.00 12.91 -54.72
CA GLU A 129 49.28 12.67 -54.03
C GLU A 129 49.10 12.38 -52.53
N SER A 130 48.08 12.97 -51.88
CA SER A 130 47.76 12.76 -50.46
C SER A 130 46.57 11.83 -50.22
N LEU A 131 45.94 11.33 -51.29
CA LEU A 131 44.69 10.57 -51.24
C LEU A 131 44.72 9.39 -50.27
N ARG A 132 45.83 8.65 -50.21
CA ARG A 132 45.98 7.53 -49.27
C ARG A 132 45.94 7.98 -47.82
N GLN A 133 46.55 9.13 -47.52
CA GLN A 133 46.57 9.70 -46.17
C GLN A 133 45.20 10.26 -45.80
N ASP A 134 44.55 10.98 -46.71
CA ASP A 134 43.22 11.55 -46.48
C ASP A 134 42.15 10.46 -46.31
N LEU A 135 42.22 9.39 -47.12
CA LEU A 135 41.34 8.22 -46.97
C LEU A 135 41.57 7.51 -45.63
N SER A 136 42.83 7.32 -45.22
CA SER A 136 43.15 6.72 -43.92
C SER A 136 42.63 7.57 -42.76
N ARG A 137 42.69 8.90 -42.87
CA ARG A 137 42.12 9.82 -41.87
C ARG A 137 40.60 9.70 -41.84
N ALA A 138 39.94 9.73 -42.99
CA ALA A 138 38.49 9.61 -43.09
C ALA A 138 38.00 8.29 -42.46
N LEU A 139 38.64 7.17 -42.79
CA LEU A 139 38.34 5.87 -42.18
C LEU A 139 38.51 5.90 -40.66
N SER A 140 39.59 6.48 -40.14
CA SER A 140 39.76 6.60 -38.68
C SER A 140 38.67 7.43 -37.98
N VAL A 141 38.09 8.42 -38.66
CA VAL A 141 36.97 9.22 -38.13
C VAL A 141 35.68 8.39 -38.11
N LEU A 142 35.45 7.60 -39.16
CA LEU A 142 34.32 6.67 -39.25
C LEU A 142 34.42 5.57 -38.18
N ASP A 143 35.57 4.92 -38.05
CA ASP A 143 35.82 3.87 -37.06
C ASP A 143 35.57 4.39 -35.63
N LEU A 144 36.07 5.60 -35.31
CA LEU A 144 35.86 6.19 -33.99
C LEU A 144 34.38 6.50 -33.71
N ALA A 145 33.63 6.93 -34.73
CA ALA A 145 32.20 7.19 -34.61
C ALA A 145 31.39 5.88 -34.44
N GLU A 146 31.81 4.80 -35.09
CA GLU A 146 31.20 3.47 -34.95
C GLU A 146 31.45 2.90 -33.55
N ASP A 147 32.68 2.95 -33.05
CA ASP A 147 33.04 2.51 -31.70
C ASP A 147 32.21 3.24 -30.63
N GLU A 148 32.08 4.57 -30.73
CA GLU A 148 31.30 5.38 -29.78
C GLU A 148 29.81 5.05 -29.85
N TYR A 149 29.28 4.79 -31.05
CA TYR A 149 27.90 4.36 -31.23
C TYR A 149 27.63 2.99 -30.60
N GLU A 150 28.48 2.00 -30.85
CA GLU A 150 28.35 0.66 -30.26
C GLU A 150 28.45 0.71 -28.73
N GLN A 151 29.38 1.51 -28.20
CA GLN A 151 29.54 1.70 -26.76
C GLN A 151 28.28 2.29 -26.13
N ALA A 152 27.68 3.32 -26.75
CA ALA A 152 26.43 3.90 -26.28
C ALA A 152 25.26 2.90 -26.38
N VAL A 153 25.13 2.16 -27.47
CA VAL A 153 24.10 1.10 -27.62
C VAL A 153 24.24 0.08 -26.50
N ALA A 154 25.45 -0.39 -26.21
CA ALA A 154 25.72 -1.33 -25.13
C ALA A 154 25.38 -0.74 -23.75
N HIS A 155 25.76 0.52 -23.50
CA HIS A 155 25.49 1.23 -22.25
C HIS A 155 23.99 1.37 -21.97
N PHE A 156 23.19 1.75 -22.97
CA PHE A 156 21.74 1.95 -22.83
C PHE A 156 20.90 0.70 -23.08
N SER A 157 21.50 -0.42 -23.51
CA SER A 157 20.80 -1.67 -23.85
C SER A 157 19.93 -2.25 -22.73
N SER A 158 20.34 -2.05 -21.48
CA SER A 158 19.67 -2.59 -20.30
C SER A 158 18.72 -1.60 -19.63
N GLY A 159 18.77 -0.33 -20.04
CA GLY A 159 18.00 0.77 -19.49
C GLY A 159 16.66 1.01 -20.19
N ARG A 160 15.94 2.04 -19.72
CA ARG A 160 14.66 2.47 -20.32
C ARG A 160 14.88 3.11 -21.69
N SER A 161 16.07 3.64 -21.90
CA SER A 161 16.49 4.31 -23.13
C SER A 161 16.91 3.38 -24.28
N SER A 162 16.86 2.05 -24.08
CA SER A 162 17.15 1.04 -25.11
C SER A 162 16.34 1.22 -26.41
N SER A 163 15.14 1.80 -26.33
CA SER A 163 14.30 2.08 -27.50
C SER A 163 14.87 3.15 -28.44
N VAL A 164 15.71 4.07 -27.95
CA VAL A 164 16.32 5.16 -28.75
C VAL A 164 17.35 4.60 -29.73
N PHE A 165 17.97 3.48 -29.39
CA PHE A 165 19.05 2.83 -30.14
C PHE A 165 18.56 1.64 -30.98
N GLY A 166 17.28 1.64 -31.36
CA GLY A 166 16.71 0.57 -32.20
C GLY A 166 16.29 -0.69 -31.43
N GLY A 167 16.38 -0.70 -30.10
CA GLY A 167 15.86 -1.77 -29.21
C GLY A 167 14.33 -1.83 -29.12
N GLY A 168 13.61 -1.27 -30.09
CA GLY A 168 12.15 -1.31 -30.20
C GLY A 168 11.66 -2.70 -30.64
N GLY A 169 11.74 -3.69 -29.74
CA GLY A 169 11.35 -5.05 -30.08
C GLY A 169 11.27 -6.07 -28.96
N ALA A 170 11.20 -5.69 -27.68
CA ALA A 170 10.91 -6.65 -26.62
C ALA A 170 9.90 -6.07 -25.61
N LYS A 171 8.72 -6.72 -25.62
CA LYS A 171 7.55 -6.67 -24.73
C LYS A 171 7.80 -6.12 -23.31
N PRO A 172 6.77 -5.52 -22.67
CA PRO A 172 6.91 -4.85 -21.38
C PRO A 172 7.52 -5.80 -20.34
N LYS A 173 8.69 -5.41 -19.83
CA LYS A 173 9.37 -6.06 -18.71
C LYS A 173 8.52 -5.81 -17.47
N ARG A 174 7.64 -6.76 -17.15
CA ARG A 174 7.02 -6.86 -15.83
C ARG A 174 8.14 -6.94 -14.81
N VAL A 175 8.04 -6.10 -13.78
CA VAL A 175 8.95 -6.05 -12.64
C VAL A 175 9.05 -7.45 -12.04
N ALA A 176 10.25 -8.02 -12.05
CA ALA A 176 10.56 -9.31 -11.46
C ALA A 176 10.51 -9.19 -9.92
N GLY A 177 9.34 -9.44 -9.35
CA GLY A 177 9.21 -9.97 -7.98
C GLY A 177 9.27 -11.51 -8.03
N PRO A 178 9.72 -12.18 -6.96
CA PRO A 178 9.88 -13.63 -6.97
C PRO A 178 8.50 -14.29 -6.80
N ARG A 179 7.81 -14.64 -7.90
CA ARG A 179 6.60 -15.47 -7.82
C ARG A 179 6.26 -16.18 -9.13
N GLN A 180 7.00 -17.25 -9.38
CA GLN A 180 6.86 -18.09 -10.58
C GLN A 180 5.59 -18.97 -10.59
N GLU A 181 4.77 -18.98 -9.53
CA GLU A 181 3.55 -19.80 -9.47
C GLU A 181 2.26 -19.02 -9.81
N SER A 182 2.22 -17.70 -9.62
CA SER A 182 1.01 -16.89 -9.82
C SER A 182 0.81 -16.44 -11.27
N GLU A 183 1.87 -16.34 -12.08
CA GLU A 183 1.75 -15.85 -13.46
C GLU A 183 1.06 -16.86 -14.39
N LEU A 184 1.28 -18.16 -14.23
CA LEU A 184 0.58 -19.18 -15.03
C LEU A 184 -0.93 -19.15 -14.73
N LEU A 185 -1.33 -19.19 -13.46
CA LEU A 185 -2.74 -19.12 -13.05
C LEU A 185 -3.42 -17.82 -13.50
N THR A 186 -2.72 -16.69 -13.46
CA THR A 186 -3.29 -15.39 -13.87
C THR A 186 -3.40 -15.26 -15.39
N GLN A 187 -2.45 -15.82 -16.14
CA GLN A 187 -2.49 -15.86 -17.61
C GLN A 187 -3.56 -16.85 -18.12
N PHE A 188 -3.73 -18.00 -17.46
CA PHE A 188 -4.83 -18.94 -17.73
C PHE A 188 -6.19 -18.32 -17.38
N ARG A 189 -6.32 -17.61 -16.25
CA ARG A 189 -7.57 -16.94 -15.85
C ARG A 189 -7.99 -15.84 -16.82
N ASN A 190 -7.04 -15.05 -17.32
CA ASN A 190 -7.32 -13.99 -18.28
C ASN A 190 -7.58 -14.53 -19.70
N GLY A 191 -6.96 -15.65 -20.09
CA GLY A 191 -7.29 -16.38 -21.34
C GLY A 191 -8.65 -17.06 -21.30
N PHE A 192 -9.11 -17.50 -20.12
CA PHE A 192 -10.43 -18.13 -19.94
C PHE A 192 -11.59 -17.13 -20.04
N ALA A 193 -11.39 -15.87 -19.65
CA ALA A 193 -12.44 -14.86 -19.65
C ALA A 193 -12.94 -14.50 -21.07
N TYR A 194 -12.09 -14.59 -22.10
CA TYR A 194 -12.47 -14.25 -23.48
C TYR A 194 -13.08 -15.42 -24.26
N ASN A 195 -12.78 -16.67 -23.89
CA ASN A 195 -13.32 -17.88 -24.55
C ASN A 195 -14.51 -18.52 -23.81
N PHE A 196 -14.89 -18.01 -22.64
CA PHE A 196 -15.97 -18.57 -21.82
C PHE A 196 -17.32 -18.69 -22.56
N PRO A 197 -17.77 -17.70 -23.37
CA PRO A 197 -19.03 -17.83 -24.11
C PRO A 197 -19.01 -18.96 -25.14
N LEU A 198 -17.86 -19.20 -25.79
CA LEU A 198 -17.70 -20.22 -26.83
C LEU A 198 -17.66 -21.63 -26.23
N VAL A 199 -16.91 -21.79 -25.13
CA VAL A 199 -16.79 -23.07 -24.41
C VAL A 199 -18.12 -23.48 -23.78
N LEU A 200 -18.85 -22.52 -23.19
CA LEU A 200 -20.15 -22.78 -22.59
C LEU A 200 -21.18 -23.18 -23.65
N LEU A 201 -21.17 -22.53 -24.82
CA LEU A 201 -22.01 -22.90 -25.96
C LEU A 201 -21.66 -24.31 -26.47
N GLY A 202 -20.38 -24.66 -26.54
CA GLY A 202 -19.92 -26.00 -26.91
C GLY A 202 -20.38 -27.09 -25.93
N ILE A 203 -20.30 -26.84 -24.62
CA ILE A 203 -20.75 -27.80 -23.59
C ILE A 203 -22.28 -27.99 -23.66
N VAL A 204 -23.05 -26.91 -23.83
CA VAL A 204 -24.51 -27.00 -23.97
C VAL A 204 -24.89 -27.80 -25.22
N ALA A 205 -24.24 -27.54 -26.36
CA ALA A 205 -24.47 -28.31 -27.59
C ALA A 205 -24.15 -29.81 -27.41
N MET A 206 -23.07 -30.13 -26.69
CA MET A 206 -22.67 -31.50 -26.40
C MET A 206 -23.66 -32.21 -25.45
N ILE A 207 -24.19 -31.52 -24.45
CA ILE A 207 -25.22 -32.06 -23.55
C ILE A 207 -26.52 -32.33 -24.32
N VAL A 208 -26.94 -31.42 -25.20
CA VAL A 208 -28.12 -31.61 -26.05
C VAL A 208 -27.94 -32.79 -27.00
N TYR A 209 -26.74 -33.00 -27.53
CA TYR A 209 -26.43 -34.16 -28.36
C TYR A 209 -26.47 -35.48 -27.57
N LEU A 210 -26.04 -35.49 -26.31
CA LEU A 210 -26.05 -36.69 -25.47
C LEU A 210 -27.43 -37.03 -24.89
N LEU A 211 -28.33 -36.04 -24.76
CA LEU A 211 -29.70 -36.22 -24.27
C LEU A 211 -30.71 -36.52 -25.39
N LYS A 212 -30.26 -36.60 -26.63
CA LYS A 212 -31.08 -36.86 -27.82
C LYS A 212 -30.70 -38.19 -28.46
#